data_AF-A0A8D8AZG9-F1
#
_entry.id   AF-A0A8D8AZG9-F1
#
_cell.length_a   1.000
_cell.length_b   1.000
_cell.length_c   1.000
_cell.angle_alpha   90.00
_cell.angle_beta   90.00
_cell.angle_gamma   90.00
#
_symmetry.space_group_name_H-M   'P 1'
#
loop_
_entity.id
_entity.type
_entity.pdbx_description
1 polymer ?
#
loop_
_entity_poly.entity_id
_entity_poly.type
_entity_poly.pdbx_seq_one_letter_code
_entity_poly.pdbx_strand_id
1 'polypeptide(L)'
;MRILVLLFYKFLARVLNFLNKFLNVPRLRNLREVVELSAEEMSSDASTAVADSDQVFCFRPYEVKRVKYKSYTKNGRSRPFARSGHRIVCDDAAIYCFGGFNPNMAVVTEDDDDAGSRCLFQELWKYDIVRKEWSLVMGPNHVLPQELASNAMILLGETLIVSSVPKRTDN
;
A
#
# COMPACT_ATOMS: atom_id res chain seq x y z
N MET A 1 24.67 -33.27 0.29
CA MET A 1 23.19 -33.29 0.49
C MET A 1 22.48 -32.06 -0.09
N ARG A 2 22.89 -30.82 0.20
CA ARG A 2 22.17 -29.59 -0.23
C ARG A 2 21.88 -29.47 -1.73
N ILE A 3 22.84 -29.84 -2.58
CA ILE A 3 22.67 -29.80 -4.05
C ILE A 3 21.56 -30.76 -4.53
N LEU A 4 21.47 -31.97 -3.96
CA LEU A 4 20.41 -32.92 -4.30
C LEU A 4 19.03 -32.41 -3.89
N VAL A 5 18.96 -31.72 -2.74
CA VAL A 5 17.72 -31.10 -2.28
C VAL A 5 17.31 -29.95 -3.21
N LEU A 6 18.23 -29.06 -3.58
CA LEU A 6 17.94 -27.99 -4.56
C LEU A 6 17.49 -28.52 -5.93
N LEU A 7 18.10 -29.61 -6.41
CA LEU A 7 17.67 -30.27 -7.64
C LEU A 7 16.26 -30.84 -7.51
N PHE A 8 15.91 -31.39 -6.34
CA PHE A 8 14.56 -31.86 -6.05
C PHE A 8 13.53 -30.72 -6.06
N TYR A 9 13.81 -29.58 -5.41
CA TYR A 9 12.90 -28.43 -5.42
C TYR A 9 12.70 -27.86 -6.84
N LYS A 10 13.78 -27.73 -7.62
CA LYS A 10 13.71 -27.28 -9.02
C LYS A 10 12.94 -28.26 -9.91
N PHE A 11 13.09 -29.57 -9.68
CA PHE A 11 12.32 -30.59 -10.37
C PHE A 11 10.84 -30.52 -10.00
N LEU A 12 10.52 -30.38 -8.71
CA LEU A 12 9.16 -30.27 -8.21
C LEU A 12 8.43 -29.03 -8.80
N ALA A 13 9.11 -27.88 -8.88
CA ALA A 13 8.57 -26.68 -9.52
C ALA A 13 8.22 -26.91 -11.01
N ARG A 14 9.05 -27.69 -11.74
CA ARG A 14 8.77 -28.06 -13.13
C ARG A 14 7.58 -29.00 -13.26
N VAL A 15 7.44 -29.96 -12.35
CA VAL A 15 6.27 -30.86 -12.30
C VAL A 15 5.00 -30.06 -12.02
N LEU A 16 5.02 -29.14 -11.05
CA LEU A 16 3.89 -28.27 -10.75
C LEU A 16 3.48 -27.40 -11.96
N ASN A 17 4.46 -26.86 -12.70
CA ASN A 17 4.19 -26.13 -13.96
C ASN A 17 3.53 -27.02 -15.01
N PHE A 18 4.03 -28.24 -15.18
CA PHE A 18 3.45 -29.20 -16.12
C PHE A 18 2.00 -29.52 -15.75
N LEU A 19 1.72 -29.83 -14.49
CA LEU A 19 0.37 -30.11 -14.00
C LEU A 19 -0.58 -28.91 -14.13
N ASN A 20 -0.10 -27.71 -13.82
CA ASN A 20 -0.89 -26.48 -13.95
C ASN A 20 -1.24 -26.16 -15.42
N LYS A 21 -0.37 -26.54 -16.38
CA LYS A 21 -0.67 -26.41 -17.81
C LYS A 21 -1.85 -27.28 -18.27
N PHE A 22 -2.04 -28.45 -17.66
CA PHE A 22 -3.12 -29.38 -18.03
C PHE A 22 -4.39 -29.22 -17.20
N LEU A 23 -4.26 -28.85 -15.93
CA LEU A 23 -5.39 -28.81 -15.00
C LEU A 23 -5.91 -27.38 -14.74
N ASN A 24 -5.16 -26.34 -15.14
CA ASN A 24 -5.45 -24.91 -14.96
C ASN A 24 -5.99 -24.56 -13.57
N VAL A 25 -5.36 -25.11 -12.51
CA VAL A 25 -5.82 -24.95 -11.13
C VAL A 25 -5.06 -23.79 -10.47
N PRO A 26 -5.73 -22.71 -10.04
CA PRO A 26 -5.08 -21.56 -9.40
C PRO A 26 -4.21 -21.92 -8.19
N ARG A 27 -4.61 -22.93 -7.41
CA ARG A 27 -3.87 -23.40 -6.22
C ARG A 27 -2.47 -23.92 -6.54
N LEU A 28 -2.22 -24.43 -7.75
CA LEU A 28 -0.91 -24.94 -8.14
C LEU A 28 0.10 -23.81 -8.43
N ARG A 29 -0.39 -22.60 -8.76
CA ARG A 29 0.47 -21.42 -8.95
C ARG A 29 1.10 -20.98 -7.63
N ASN A 30 0.30 -20.90 -6.58
CA ASN A 30 0.77 -20.49 -5.24
C ASN A 30 1.78 -21.49 -4.67
N LEU A 31 1.56 -22.79 -4.89
CA LEU A 31 2.51 -23.83 -4.44
C LEU A 31 3.85 -23.75 -5.16
N ARG A 32 3.86 -23.40 -6.44
CA ARG A 32 5.10 -23.20 -7.20
C ARG A 32 5.92 -22.04 -6.63
N GLU A 33 5.28 -20.92 -6.37
CA GLU A 33 5.93 -19.72 -5.85
C GLU A 33 6.63 -20.00 -4.52
N VAL A 34 5.97 -20.74 -3.62
CA VAL A 34 6.57 -21.18 -2.35
C VAL A 34 7.78 -22.10 -2.57
N VAL A 35 7.69 -23.04 -3.51
CA VAL A 35 8.78 -23.98 -3.84
C VAL A 35 9.99 -23.26 -4.45
N GLU A 36 9.76 -22.25 -5.28
CA GLU A 36 10.82 -21.42 -5.87
C GLU A 36 11.52 -20.57 -4.80
N LEU A 37 10.76 -19.91 -3.92
CA LEU A 37 11.31 -19.15 -2.80
C LEU A 37 12.16 -20.02 -1.85
N SER A 38 11.67 -21.22 -1.49
CA SER A 38 12.44 -22.15 -0.65
C SER A 38 13.74 -22.63 -1.32
N ALA A 39 13.74 -22.78 -2.65
CA ALA A 39 14.94 -23.14 -3.39
C ALA A 39 15.96 -22.00 -3.44
N GLU A 40 15.50 -20.76 -3.50
CA GLU A 40 16.34 -19.56 -3.49
C GLU A 40 16.99 -19.34 -2.12
N GLU A 41 16.22 -19.44 -1.03
CA GLU A 41 16.73 -19.36 0.35
C GLU A 41 17.82 -20.40 0.63
N MET A 42 17.62 -21.64 0.17
CA MET A 42 18.61 -22.70 0.32
C MET A 42 19.87 -22.49 -0.54
N SER A 43 19.80 -21.66 -1.57
CA SER A 43 20.94 -21.33 -2.44
C SER A 43 21.78 -20.17 -1.89
N SER A 44 21.18 -19.27 -1.10
CA SER A 44 21.82 -18.08 -0.54
C SER A 44 22.66 -18.34 0.72
N ASP A 45 22.53 -19.51 1.36
CA ASP A 45 23.22 -19.89 2.61
C ASP A 45 24.73 -20.19 2.45
N ALA A 46 25.37 -19.69 1.39
CA ALA A 46 26.77 -19.92 1.07
C ALA A 46 27.56 -18.62 0.82
N SER A 47 27.44 -17.62 1.71
CA SER A 47 28.48 -16.59 1.90
C SER A 47 28.29 -15.77 3.18
N THR A 48 29.44 -15.47 3.79
CA THR A 48 29.72 -15.05 5.16
C THR A 48 29.34 -13.58 5.48
N ALA A 49 29.22 -13.33 6.79
CA ALA A 49 28.92 -12.09 7.52
C ALA A 49 29.49 -10.74 7.02
N VAL A 50 28.72 -9.69 7.38
CA VAL A 50 29.03 -8.25 7.50
C VAL A 50 28.93 -7.41 6.21
N ALA A 51 27.74 -6.85 5.96
CA ALA A 51 27.52 -5.41 5.78
C ALA A 51 26.01 -5.12 5.72
N ASP A 52 25.58 -4.07 6.41
CA ASP A 52 24.26 -3.43 6.31
C ASP A 52 24.11 -2.80 4.92
N SER A 53 23.90 -3.63 3.90
CA SER A 53 23.66 -3.19 2.52
C SER A 53 22.49 -3.96 1.94
N ASP A 54 21.51 -3.19 1.51
CA ASP A 54 20.33 -3.59 0.75
C ASP A 54 19.31 -4.43 1.53
N GLN A 55 18.55 -3.77 2.40
CA GLN A 55 17.16 -4.18 2.63
C GLN A 55 16.39 -4.03 1.32
N VAL A 56 16.54 -5.01 0.43
CA VAL A 56 15.66 -5.19 -0.71
C VAL A 56 14.27 -5.45 -0.13
N PHE A 57 13.37 -4.49 -0.28
CA PHE A 57 11.97 -4.66 0.08
C PHE A 57 11.36 -5.67 -0.89
N CYS A 58 11.24 -6.94 -0.49
CA CYS A 58 10.47 -7.92 -1.24
C CYS A 58 9.02 -7.94 -0.77
N PHE A 59 8.08 -8.04 -1.71
CA PHE A 59 6.70 -8.35 -1.37
C PHE A 59 6.65 -9.75 -0.75
N ARG A 60 6.09 -9.85 0.45
CA ARG A 60 5.93 -11.13 1.16
C ARG A 60 4.45 -11.41 1.32
N PRO A 61 3.88 -12.33 0.51
CA PRO A 61 2.47 -12.62 0.58
C PRO A 61 2.12 -13.09 1.99
N TYR A 62 1.00 -12.59 2.52
CA TYR A 62 0.47 -12.91 3.85
C TYR A 62 1.31 -12.44 5.05
N GLU A 63 2.40 -11.70 4.84
CA GLU A 63 3.12 -11.03 5.93
C GLU A 63 2.50 -9.66 6.21
N VAL A 64 1.92 -9.49 7.41
CA VAL A 64 1.46 -8.18 7.89
C VAL A 64 2.50 -7.61 8.84
N LYS A 65 3.29 -6.65 8.35
CA LYS A 65 4.26 -5.94 9.18
C LYS A 65 3.66 -4.62 9.69
N ARG A 66 3.50 -4.52 11.01
CA ARG A 66 3.12 -3.25 11.63
C ARG A 66 4.29 -2.26 11.57
N VAL A 67 4.11 -1.18 10.82
CA VAL A 67 5.11 -0.10 10.77
C VAL A 67 4.86 0.90 11.89
N LYS A 68 5.93 1.32 12.57
CA LYS A 68 5.87 2.45 13.50
C LYS A 68 5.92 3.74 12.69
N TYR A 69 4.76 4.35 12.48
CA TYR A 69 4.59 5.57 11.67
C TYR A 69 4.27 6.83 12.50
N LYS A 70 4.15 6.68 13.82
CA LYS A 70 3.81 7.78 14.72
C LYS A 70 5.10 8.48 15.14
N SER A 71 5.53 9.46 14.35
CA SER A 71 6.51 10.45 14.80
C SER A 71 5.81 11.50 15.66
N TYR A 72 6.36 11.80 16.83
CA TYR A 72 5.86 12.86 17.71
C TYR A 72 6.48 14.19 17.27
N THR A 73 5.86 14.90 16.35
CA THR A 73 6.23 16.29 16.09
C THR A 73 5.65 17.17 17.20
N LYS A 74 6.48 17.99 17.85
CA LYS A 74 6.06 18.88 18.95
C LYS A 74 5.00 19.91 18.54
N ASN A 75 4.94 20.28 17.25
CA ASN A 75 4.10 21.36 16.75
C ASN A 75 3.33 20.93 15.50
N GLY A 76 2.18 20.26 15.67
CA GLY A 76 1.23 19.98 14.58
C GLY A 76 0.88 18.51 14.36
N ARG A 77 -0.03 18.27 13.40
CA ARG A 77 -0.50 16.94 13.04
C ARG A 77 0.55 16.23 12.19
N SER A 78 1.18 15.20 12.74
CA SER A 78 2.24 14.43 12.08
C SER A 78 1.76 13.30 11.19
N ARG A 79 0.44 13.13 10.96
CA ARG A 79 -0.13 11.99 10.25
C ARG A 79 -1.60 12.17 9.88
N PRO A 80 -2.13 11.39 8.91
CA PRO A 80 -3.55 11.35 8.64
C PRO A 80 -4.39 10.89 9.85
N PHE A 81 -5.58 11.47 10.02
CA PHE A 81 -6.63 10.91 10.89
C PHE A 81 -7.14 9.59 10.33
N ALA A 82 -7.73 8.77 11.21
CA ALA A 82 -8.46 7.58 10.79
C ALA A 82 -9.54 7.96 9.76
N ARG A 83 -9.69 7.15 8.71
CA ARG A 83 -10.57 7.44 7.57
C ARG A 83 -10.89 6.17 6.79
N SER A 84 -12.09 6.10 6.22
CA SER A 84 -12.51 5.08 5.26
C SER A 84 -12.71 5.69 3.88
N GLY A 85 -12.76 4.87 2.83
CA GLY A 85 -13.02 5.34 1.45
C GLY A 85 -11.93 6.21 0.82
N HIS A 86 -10.79 6.38 1.49
CA HIS A 86 -9.59 7.05 0.97
C HIS A 86 -8.93 6.22 -0.13
N ARG A 87 -8.14 6.87 -0.96
CA ARG A 87 -7.36 6.19 -2.01
C ARG A 87 -5.88 6.24 -1.69
N ILE A 88 -5.21 5.14 -2.02
CA ILE A 88 -3.77 4.99 -1.86
C ILE A 88 -3.16 4.64 -3.21
N VAL A 89 -2.06 5.31 -3.53
CA VAL A 89 -1.12 4.90 -4.58
C VAL A 89 0.30 5.02 -4.02
N CYS A 90 1.28 4.41 -4.68
CA CYS A 90 2.67 4.49 -4.25
C CYS A 90 3.62 4.52 -5.44
N ASP A 91 4.77 5.14 -5.22
CA ASP A 91 5.99 4.93 -6.00
C ASP A 91 6.97 4.09 -5.15
N ASP A 92 8.21 3.97 -5.62
CA ASP A 92 9.25 3.19 -4.94
C ASP A 92 9.70 3.81 -3.60
N ALA A 93 9.45 5.10 -3.38
CA ALA A 93 9.92 5.85 -2.21
C ALA A 93 8.81 6.23 -1.23
N ALA A 94 7.55 6.29 -1.68
CA ALA A 94 6.48 6.91 -0.93
C ALA A 94 5.09 6.34 -1.21
N ILE A 95 4.24 6.45 -0.18
CA ILE A 95 2.81 6.13 -0.24
C ILE A 95 2.01 7.43 -0.18
N TYR A 96 1.11 7.64 -1.12
CA TYR A 96 0.22 8.79 -1.18
C TYR A 96 -1.17 8.38 -0.72
N CYS A 97 -1.77 9.16 0.17
CA CYS A 97 -3.11 8.93 0.72
C CYS A 97 -3.96 10.17 0.50
N PHE A 98 -5.01 10.04 -0.30
CA PHE A 98 -5.91 11.14 -0.65
C PHE A 98 -7.32 10.88 -0.15
N GLY A 99 -7.95 11.94 0.36
CA GLY A 99 -9.37 11.93 0.68
C GLY A 99 -9.71 11.10 1.92
N GLY A 100 -10.92 10.57 1.91
CA GLY A 100 -11.51 9.72 2.92
C GLY A 100 -12.58 10.43 3.74
N PHE A 101 -13.33 9.61 4.48
CA PHE A 101 -14.41 10.03 5.37
C PHE A 101 -14.19 9.48 6.77
N ASN A 102 -14.53 10.25 7.80
CA ASN A 102 -14.64 9.75 9.17
C ASN A 102 -15.81 10.43 9.90
N PRO A 103 -16.89 9.70 10.21
CA PRO A 103 -18.07 10.27 10.86
C PRO A 103 -17.77 10.74 12.28
N ASN A 104 -16.76 10.17 12.94
CA ASN A 104 -16.39 10.53 14.31
C ASN A 104 -15.63 11.86 14.39
N MET A 105 -15.34 12.50 13.25
CA MET A 105 -14.69 13.80 13.16
C MET A 105 -15.66 14.94 12.90
N ALA A 106 -16.97 14.67 12.73
CA ALA A 106 -17.99 15.71 12.77
C ALA A 106 -17.90 16.41 14.13
N VAL A 107 -17.49 17.69 14.12
CA VAL A 107 -17.70 18.54 15.28
C VAL A 107 -19.21 18.68 15.42
N VAL A 108 -19.73 18.25 16.57
CA VAL A 108 -21.11 18.55 16.98
C VAL A 108 -21.18 20.04 17.27
N THR A 109 -21.31 20.86 16.22
CA THR A 109 -21.85 22.21 16.35
C THR A 109 -23.30 22.10 15.95
N GLU A 110 -24.19 22.52 16.85
CA GLU A 110 -25.66 22.36 16.75
C GLU A 110 -26.27 23.11 15.56
N ASP A 111 -25.47 23.91 14.84
CA ASP A 111 -25.88 24.68 13.66
C ASP A 111 -24.94 24.36 12.49
N ASP A 112 -25.35 23.53 11.54
CA ASP A 112 -24.98 23.63 10.12
C ASP A 112 -25.46 22.43 9.28
N ASP A 113 -26.16 22.73 8.19
CA ASP A 113 -26.58 21.79 7.15
C ASP A 113 -25.41 21.13 6.38
N ASP A 114 -24.15 21.47 6.70
CA ASP A 114 -22.93 21.00 6.04
C ASP A 114 -22.08 20.01 6.88
N ALA A 115 -22.71 19.34 7.85
CA ALA A 115 -22.06 18.33 8.70
C ALA A 115 -21.40 17.18 7.90
N GLY A 116 -21.90 16.89 6.69
CA GLY A 116 -21.34 15.88 5.80
C GLY A 116 -19.96 16.23 5.24
N SER A 117 -19.73 17.51 4.90
CA SER A 117 -18.45 17.98 4.35
C SER A 117 -17.35 18.02 5.41
N ARG A 118 -17.71 18.24 6.68
CA ARG A 118 -16.76 18.24 7.81
C ARG A 118 -16.15 16.88 8.12
N CYS A 119 -16.80 15.80 7.70
CA CYS A 119 -16.30 14.45 7.86
C CYS A 119 -15.36 14.02 6.71
N LEU A 120 -15.30 14.80 5.63
CA LEU A 120 -14.49 14.51 4.46
C LEU A 120 -13.12 15.19 4.56
N PHE A 121 -12.07 14.49 4.18
CA PHE A 121 -10.70 14.98 4.30
C PHE A 121 -10.16 15.56 2.98
N GLN A 122 -10.19 16.89 2.82
CA GLN A 122 -9.61 17.60 1.66
C GLN A 122 -8.10 17.77 1.81
N GLU A 123 -7.38 16.65 1.74
CA GLU A 123 -5.94 16.61 1.97
C GLU A 123 -5.28 15.45 1.23
N LEU A 124 -4.06 15.69 0.76
CA LEU A 124 -3.13 14.69 0.24
C LEU A 124 -1.98 14.54 1.22
N TRP A 125 -1.81 13.32 1.73
CA TRP A 125 -0.72 12.93 2.61
C TRP A 125 0.30 12.09 1.85
N LYS A 126 1.59 12.29 2.15
CA LYS A 126 2.70 11.46 1.67
C LYS A 126 3.39 10.81 2.85
N TYR A 127 3.52 9.49 2.80
CA TYR A 127 4.35 8.72 3.72
C TYR A 127 5.66 8.38 3.03
N ASP A 128 6.77 8.88 3.55
CA ASP A 128 8.11 8.51 3.12
C ASP A 128 8.47 7.14 3.72
N ILE A 129 8.70 6.15 2.88
CA ILE A 129 8.94 4.76 3.29
C ILE A 129 10.28 4.63 4.03
N VAL A 130 11.29 5.39 3.58
CA VAL A 130 12.65 5.36 4.13
C VAL A 130 12.67 6.03 5.50
N ARG A 131 12.13 7.26 5.58
CA ARG A 131 12.09 8.05 6.83
C ARG A 131 11.04 7.55 7.81
N LYS A 132 10.02 6.83 7.31
CA LYS A 132 8.86 6.36 8.08
C LYS A 132 8.02 7.51 8.66
N GLU A 133 7.91 8.58 7.89
CA GLU A 133 7.27 9.83 8.31
C GLU A 133 6.18 10.24 7.33
N TRP A 134 5.10 10.78 7.89
CA TRP A 134 4.03 11.39 7.10
C TRP A 134 4.28 12.90 6.96
N SER A 135 3.93 13.43 5.80
CA SER A 135 3.93 14.85 5.48
C SER A 135 2.62 15.22 4.78
N LEU A 136 2.11 16.42 5.07
CA LEU A 136 0.96 16.97 4.35
C LEU A 136 1.49 17.63 3.07
N VAL A 137 1.07 17.11 1.92
CA VAL A 137 1.48 17.64 0.60
C VAL A 137 0.50 18.71 0.14
N MET A 138 -0.80 18.44 0.24
CA MET A 138 -1.86 19.40 -0.05
C MET A 138 -2.90 19.34 1.07
N GLY A 139 -3.47 20.48 1.39
CA GLY A 139 -4.51 20.63 2.41
C GLY A 139 -5.59 21.62 1.97
N PRO A 140 -6.44 22.10 2.90
CA PRO A 140 -7.61 22.92 2.59
C PRO A 140 -7.34 24.23 1.83
N ASN A 141 -6.11 24.76 1.92
CA ASN A 141 -5.72 25.98 1.20
C ASN A 141 -5.41 25.73 -0.29
N HIS A 142 -5.52 24.50 -0.77
CA HIS A 142 -5.29 24.13 -2.17
C HIS A 142 -6.62 23.84 -2.87
N VAL A 143 -6.65 24.02 -4.19
CA VAL A 143 -7.81 23.64 -5.01
C VAL A 143 -7.84 22.12 -5.14
N LEU A 144 -8.71 21.48 -4.36
CA LEU A 144 -8.90 20.02 -4.33
C LEU A 144 -10.35 19.67 -4.67
N PRO A 145 -10.62 18.48 -5.24
CA PRO A 145 -11.98 18.04 -5.54
C PRO A 145 -12.81 17.90 -4.27
N GLN A 146 -14.11 18.18 -4.37
CA GLN A 146 -15.05 18.08 -3.24
C GLN A 146 -15.47 16.63 -2.97
N GLU A 147 -15.55 15.80 -4.00
CA GLU A 147 -15.74 14.36 -3.81
C GLU A 147 -14.43 13.78 -3.30
N LEU A 148 -14.45 13.24 -2.08
CA LEU A 148 -13.24 12.76 -1.40
C LEU A 148 -13.33 11.31 -0.95
N ALA A 149 -14.47 10.67 -1.16
CA ALA A 149 -14.68 9.27 -0.84
C ALA A 149 -15.12 8.53 -2.10
N SER A 150 -14.65 7.30 -2.27
CA SER A 150 -15.00 6.43 -3.40
C SER A 150 -14.51 6.88 -4.79
N ASN A 151 -13.59 7.85 -4.88
CA ASN A 151 -12.93 8.28 -6.13
C ASN A 151 -12.08 7.17 -6.79
N ALA A 152 -11.51 7.39 -7.96
CA ALA A 152 -10.38 6.61 -8.48
C ALA A 152 -9.10 7.45 -8.43
N MET A 153 -7.97 6.84 -8.09
CA MET A 153 -6.67 7.51 -8.08
C MET A 153 -5.61 6.59 -8.68
N ILE A 154 -4.80 7.13 -9.59
CA ILE A 154 -3.65 6.45 -10.18
C ILE A 154 -2.42 7.36 -10.13
N LEU A 155 -1.24 6.75 -10.12
CA LEU A 155 0.04 7.43 -10.30
C LEU A 155 0.58 7.09 -11.69
N LEU A 156 0.81 8.10 -12.53
CA LEU A 156 1.39 7.98 -13.87
C LEU A 156 2.71 8.75 -13.92
N GLY A 157 3.83 8.04 -13.84
CA GLY A 157 5.14 8.66 -13.64
C GLY A 157 5.15 9.43 -12.31
N GLU A 158 5.31 10.75 -12.39
CA GLU A 158 5.28 11.65 -11.23
C GLU A 158 3.91 12.35 -11.03
N THR A 159 2.93 12.03 -11.88
CA THR A 159 1.62 12.71 -11.88
C THR A 159 0.55 11.87 -11.19
N LEU A 160 -0.07 12.45 -10.16
CA LEU A 160 -1.27 11.90 -9.53
C LEU A 160 -2.51 12.34 -10.30
N ILE A 161 -3.30 11.37 -10.77
CA ILE A 161 -4.57 11.62 -11.44
C ILE A 161 -5.69 11.10 -10.54
N VAL A 162 -6.60 12.00 -10.16
CA VAL A 162 -7.79 11.67 -9.37
C VAL A 162 -9.02 11.91 -10.23
N SER A 163 -9.86 10.89 -10.35
CA SER A 163 -11.16 10.98 -11.01
C SER A 163 -12.25 10.85 -9.96
N SER A 164 -13.09 11.87 -9.84
CA SER A 164 -14.37 11.80 -9.14
C SER A 164 -15.51 11.76 -10.14
N VAL A 165 -16.62 11.13 -9.76
CA VAL A 165 -17.87 11.28 -10.50
C VAL A 165 -18.56 12.51 -9.89
N PRO A 166 -18.79 13.58 -10.66
CA PRO A 166 -19.48 14.75 -10.12
C PRO A 166 -20.85 14.32 -9.61
N LYS A 167 -21.27 14.84 -8.46
CA LYS A 167 -22.66 14.68 -8.01
C LYS A 167 -23.57 15.22 -9.10
N ARG A 168 -24.51 14.39 -9.57
CA ARG A 168 -25.55 14.82 -10.49
C ARG A 168 -26.36 15.92 -9.80
N THR A 169 -26.19 17.16 -10.25
CA THR A 169 -27.07 18.27 -9.85
C THR A 169 -28.37 18.08 -10.63
N ASP A 170 -29.24 17.23 -10.12
CA ASP A 170 -30.60 17.15 -10.63
C ASP A 170 -31.30 18.47 -10.23
N ASN A 171 -31.49 19.35 -11.22
CA ASN A 171 -32.39 20.50 -11.15
C ASN A 171 -33.78 20.07 -11.65
#